data_AF-A0AAJ2AUU5-F1
#
_entry.id   AF-A0AAJ2AUU5-F1
#
_cell.length_a   1.000
_cell.length_b   1.000
_cell.length_c   1.000
_cell.angle_alpha   90.00
_cell.angle_beta   90.00
_cell.angle_gamma   90.00
#
_symmetry.space_group_name_H-M   'P 1'
#
loop_
_entity.id
_entity.type
_entity.pdbx_description
1 polymer ?
#
loop_
_entity_poly.entity_id
_entity_poly.type
_entity_poly.pdbx_seq_one_letter_code
_entity_poly.pdbx_strand_id
1 'polypeptide(L)'
;MSPANTPSQDASETAQQPSRRRFLQSAAAAAAVSAAPLAHAQQQAAAPAPAPLPPAAVPTLPVTLTINGHPYELQVEARTTLLDALREYAGLTGTKKGCDRGQCGACTVMVSGRRINSCLTLAVMHDGESVTTVEGLAPDGDTLAPIQRAFIEKDAFQCGYCTPGQLCSATALIAEYRAGDASAVTADVRFRPAQLSDDEIRERMSGNICRCGAYPNIVAAVKSVASGNA
;
A
#
# COMPACT_ATOMS: atom_id res chain seq x y z
N MET A 1 -24.30 68.98 -92.82
CA MET A 1 -22.87 69.34 -92.68
C MET A 1 -22.66 69.90 -91.28
N SER A 2 -21.98 69.15 -90.39
CA SER A 2 -21.55 69.50 -89.01
C SER A 2 -22.65 69.98 -88.01
N PRO A 3 -22.42 70.08 -86.68
CA PRO A 3 -21.59 69.32 -85.71
C PRO A 3 -22.29 68.98 -84.34
N ALA A 4 -21.53 68.34 -83.39
CA ALA A 4 -21.52 68.38 -81.89
C ALA A 4 -22.71 67.87 -81.02
N ASN A 5 -22.60 67.46 -79.73
CA ASN A 5 -21.61 66.82 -78.82
C ASN A 5 -22.28 66.64 -77.41
N THR A 6 -21.76 65.72 -76.55
CA THR A 6 -21.89 65.62 -75.05
C THR A 6 -23.15 64.93 -74.43
N PRO A 7 -23.12 64.29 -73.22
CA PRO A 7 -22.09 63.48 -72.46
C PRO A 7 -22.60 62.09 -71.96
N SER A 8 -21.73 61.24 -71.35
CA SER A 8 -21.86 60.75 -69.94
C SER A 8 -20.86 59.64 -69.53
N GLN A 9 -20.23 59.87 -68.36
CA GLN A 9 -19.86 58.97 -67.24
C GLN A 9 -19.17 57.62 -67.46
N ASP A 10 -18.06 57.39 -66.72
CA ASP A 10 -18.00 56.27 -65.75
C ASP A 10 -16.90 56.44 -64.69
N ALA A 11 -17.12 55.83 -63.53
CA ALA A 11 -16.25 55.85 -62.34
C ALA A 11 -15.33 54.61 -62.27
N SER A 12 -14.12 54.75 -61.73
CA SER A 12 -13.44 53.62 -61.06
C SER A 12 -12.38 54.09 -60.08
N GLU A 13 -12.59 53.79 -58.78
CA GLU A 13 -11.56 53.70 -57.75
C GLU A 13 -10.53 52.62 -58.12
N THR A 14 -9.25 52.87 -57.86
CA THR A 14 -8.23 51.82 -57.82
C THR A 14 -7.49 51.88 -56.49
N ALA A 15 -7.76 50.87 -55.65
CA ALA A 15 -7.12 50.63 -54.37
C ALA A 15 -5.61 50.30 -54.56
N GLN A 16 -4.74 51.02 -53.85
CA GLN A 16 -3.33 50.64 -53.73
C GLN A 16 -3.17 49.52 -52.69
N GLN A 17 -3.11 48.26 -53.17
CA GLN A 17 -2.77 47.13 -52.31
C GLN A 17 -1.29 47.17 -51.90
N PRO A 18 -0.97 46.95 -50.61
CA PRO A 18 0.41 46.98 -50.13
C PRO A 18 1.22 45.78 -50.65
N SER A 19 2.49 46.03 -51.01
CA SER A 19 3.36 44.99 -51.57
C SER A 19 3.80 43.96 -50.50
N ARG A 20 3.93 42.69 -50.91
CA ARG A 20 4.39 41.57 -50.05
C ARG A 20 5.67 41.88 -49.27
N ARG A 21 6.56 42.71 -49.85
CA ARG A 21 7.82 43.13 -49.22
C ARG A 21 7.59 44.05 -48.01
N ARG A 22 6.63 44.97 -48.09
CA ARG A 22 6.23 45.82 -46.95
C ARG A 22 5.57 45.01 -45.85
N PHE A 23 4.72 44.03 -46.19
CA PHE A 23 4.10 43.14 -45.22
C PHE A 23 5.12 42.29 -44.45
N LEU A 24 6.09 41.71 -45.15
CA LEU A 24 7.18 40.93 -44.53
C LEU A 24 8.09 41.80 -43.64
N GLN A 25 8.37 43.04 -44.04
CA GLN A 25 9.15 43.99 -43.24
C GLN A 25 8.42 44.42 -41.96
N SER A 26 7.11 44.67 -42.02
CA SER A 26 6.29 44.98 -40.83
C SER A 26 6.13 43.78 -39.88
N ALA A 27 6.04 42.55 -40.42
CA ALA A 27 5.95 41.33 -39.60
C ALA A 27 7.24 41.07 -38.81
N ALA A 28 8.41 41.34 -39.40
CA ALA A 28 9.70 41.20 -38.73
C ALA A 28 9.88 42.22 -37.57
N ALA A 29 9.39 43.45 -37.73
CA ALA A 29 9.45 44.47 -36.69
C ALA A 29 8.52 44.18 -35.49
N ALA A 30 7.33 43.61 -35.73
CA ALA A 30 6.38 43.23 -34.68
C ALA A 30 6.86 42.04 -33.82
N ALA A 31 7.63 41.12 -34.41
CA ALA A 31 8.21 39.97 -33.70
C ALA A 31 9.37 40.37 -32.77
N ALA A 32 10.14 41.41 -33.12
CA ALA A 32 11.28 41.86 -32.32
C ALA A 32 10.87 42.58 -31.02
N VAL A 33 9.75 43.31 -31.03
CA VAL A 33 9.28 44.08 -29.85
C VAL A 33 8.52 43.21 -28.84
N SER A 34 7.88 42.13 -29.30
CA SER A 34 7.10 41.22 -28.44
C SER A 34 7.95 40.16 -27.72
N ALA A 35 9.21 39.96 -28.12
CA ALA A 35 10.12 38.99 -27.50
C ALA A 35 10.96 39.57 -26.33
N ALA A 36 11.09 40.89 -26.23
CA ALA A 36 11.91 41.54 -25.20
C ALA A 36 11.46 41.25 -23.74
N PRO A 37 10.15 41.18 -23.40
CA PRO A 37 9.72 40.87 -22.02
C PRO A 37 9.98 39.41 -21.62
N LEU A 38 10.00 38.49 -22.60
CA LEU A 38 10.22 37.06 -22.36
C LEU A 38 11.69 36.74 -22.09
N ALA A 39 12.62 37.49 -22.70
CA ALA A 39 14.05 37.34 -22.44
C ALA A 39 14.45 37.78 -21.02
N HIS A 40 13.79 38.79 -20.44
CA HIS A 40 14.03 39.19 -19.04
C HIS A 40 13.43 38.23 -18.02
N ALA A 41 12.34 37.53 -18.35
CA ALA A 41 11.73 36.53 -17.49
C ALA A 41 12.59 35.25 -17.36
N GLN A 42 13.39 34.91 -18.37
CA GLN A 42 14.28 33.74 -18.34
C GLN A 42 15.62 33.97 -17.61
N GLN A 43 15.99 35.21 -17.32
CA GLN A 43 17.29 35.53 -16.70
C GLN A 43 17.24 35.61 -15.17
N GLN A 44 16.06 35.48 -14.54
CA GLN A 44 15.99 35.15 -13.13
C GLN A 44 16.36 33.66 -12.98
N ALA A 45 17.66 33.38 -13.01
CA ALA A 45 18.19 32.14 -12.52
C ALA A 45 17.65 31.95 -11.09
N ALA A 46 16.73 31.00 -10.94
CA ALA A 46 16.28 30.58 -9.62
C ALA A 46 17.54 30.28 -8.80
N ALA A 47 17.65 30.91 -7.63
CA ALA A 47 18.75 30.62 -6.71
C ALA A 47 18.82 29.09 -6.53
N PRO A 48 20.01 28.49 -6.55
CA PRO A 48 20.14 27.05 -6.36
C PRO A 48 19.42 26.68 -5.06
N ALA A 49 18.51 25.71 -5.14
CA ALA A 49 17.81 25.22 -3.97
C ALA A 49 18.87 24.84 -2.91
N PRO A 50 18.68 25.24 -1.63
CA PRO A 50 19.62 24.87 -0.58
C PRO A 50 19.79 23.35 -0.60
N ALA A 51 21.03 22.89 -0.44
CA ALA A 51 21.33 21.48 -0.36
C ALA A 51 20.43 20.83 0.71
N PRO A 52 19.85 19.63 0.44
CA PRO A 52 19.05 18.95 1.43
C PRO A 52 19.86 18.83 2.72
N LEU A 53 19.27 19.24 3.84
CA LEU A 53 19.89 19.01 5.14
C LEU A 53 20.14 17.50 5.30
N PRO A 54 21.29 17.08 5.86
CA PRO A 54 21.49 15.68 6.20
C PRO A 54 20.35 15.24 7.12
N PRO A 55 19.83 14.01 6.95
CA PRO A 55 18.76 13.52 7.82
C PRO A 55 19.23 13.59 9.27
N ALA A 56 18.40 14.19 10.14
CA ALA A 56 18.67 14.22 11.56
C ALA A 56 18.82 12.79 12.08
N ALA A 57 19.79 12.56 12.98
CA ALA A 57 19.93 11.28 13.66
C ALA A 57 18.62 10.98 14.41
N VAL A 58 18.02 9.83 14.12
CA VAL A 58 16.78 9.40 14.77
C VAL A 58 17.17 8.83 16.14
N PRO A 59 16.57 9.31 17.25
CA PRO A 59 16.89 8.77 18.57
C PRO A 59 16.48 7.29 18.65
N THR A 60 17.35 6.48 19.26
CA THR A 60 17.04 5.10 19.64
C THR A 60 16.39 5.08 21.03
N LEU A 61 15.42 4.19 21.18
CA LEU A 61 14.60 4.02 22.38
C LEU A 61 14.63 2.55 22.82
N PRO A 62 14.68 2.27 24.14
CA PRO A 62 14.51 0.94 24.66
C PRO A 62 13.07 0.48 24.52
N VAL A 63 12.88 -0.78 24.10
CA VAL A 63 11.59 -1.46 24.02
C VAL A 63 11.78 -2.89 24.49
N THR A 64 10.95 -3.36 25.41
CA THR A 64 10.91 -4.74 25.87
C THR A 64 9.68 -5.43 25.32
N LEU A 65 9.85 -6.51 24.57
CA LEU A 65 8.75 -7.32 24.02
C LEU A 65 8.82 -8.74 24.56
N THR A 66 7.66 -9.37 24.84
CA THR A 66 7.61 -10.81 25.08
C THR A 66 7.25 -11.51 23.77
N ILE A 67 8.24 -11.96 23.00
CA ILE A 67 8.03 -12.56 21.68
C ILE A 67 8.05 -14.08 21.80
N ASN A 68 6.97 -14.75 21.42
CA ASN A 68 6.81 -16.21 21.48
C ASN A 68 7.10 -16.78 22.87
N GLY A 69 6.75 -16.04 23.93
CA GLY A 69 6.99 -16.43 25.33
C GLY A 69 8.38 -16.08 25.88
N HIS A 70 9.27 -15.50 25.07
CA HIS A 70 10.62 -15.11 25.47
C HIS A 70 10.78 -13.59 25.54
N PRO A 71 11.48 -13.04 26.55
CA PRO A 71 11.74 -11.61 26.64
C PRO A 71 12.80 -11.17 25.62
N TYR A 72 12.56 -10.04 24.95
CA TYR A 72 13.48 -9.37 24.05
C TYR A 72 13.62 -7.91 24.46
N GLU A 73 14.83 -7.51 24.85
CA GLU A 73 15.20 -6.12 25.11
C GLU A 73 15.84 -5.54 23.85
N LEU A 74 15.19 -4.58 23.21
CA LEU A 74 15.58 -4.03 21.91
C LEU A 74 15.90 -2.53 22.03
N GLN A 75 16.88 -2.08 21.25
CA GLN A 75 17.19 -0.66 21.05
C GLN A 75 16.82 -0.26 19.63
N VAL A 76 15.70 0.44 19.45
CA VAL A 76 15.11 0.71 18.12
C VAL A 76 14.92 2.20 17.87
N GLU A 77 14.96 2.63 16.61
CA GLU A 77 14.54 4.00 16.27
C GLU A 77 13.04 4.19 16.56
N ALA A 78 12.61 5.40 16.91
CA ALA A 78 11.20 5.68 17.20
C ALA A 78 10.23 5.35 16.05
N ARG A 79 10.73 5.30 14.80
CA ARG A 79 9.97 4.98 13.59
C ARG A 79 9.96 3.49 13.23
N THR A 80 10.71 2.65 13.96
CA THR A 80 10.80 1.22 13.65
C THR A 80 9.43 0.58 13.83
N THR A 81 8.91 -0.01 12.75
CA THR A 81 7.65 -0.76 12.79
C THR A 81 7.81 -2.02 13.65
N LEU A 82 6.70 -2.55 14.20
CA LEU A 82 6.76 -3.84 14.88
C LEU A 82 7.28 -4.93 13.92
N LEU A 83 6.92 -4.86 12.64
CA LEU A 83 7.43 -5.77 11.61
C LEU A 83 8.96 -5.75 11.53
N ASP A 84 9.57 -4.57 11.46
CA ASP A 84 11.02 -4.44 11.33
C ASP A 84 11.73 -4.78 12.65
N ALA A 85 11.14 -4.47 13.80
CA ALA A 85 11.65 -4.93 15.09
C ALA A 85 11.73 -6.46 15.16
N LEU A 86 10.67 -7.17 14.74
CA LEU A 86 10.65 -8.63 14.72
C LEU A 86 11.72 -9.21 13.78
N ARG A 87 11.83 -8.67 12.57
CA ARG A 87 12.67 -9.26 11.52
C ARG A 87 14.15 -8.90 11.66
N GLU A 88 14.43 -7.61 11.84
CA GLU A 88 15.77 -7.05 11.67
C GLU A 88 16.49 -6.89 13.02
N TYR A 89 15.74 -6.75 14.13
CA TYR A 89 16.31 -6.65 15.48
C TYR A 89 16.22 -7.96 16.26
N ALA A 90 15.06 -8.63 16.26
CA ALA A 90 14.87 -9.92 16.93
C ALA A 90 15.28 -11.14 16.07
N GLY A 91 15.56 -10.95 14.77
CA GLY A 91 15.99 -12.02 13.86
C GLY A 91 14.89 -13.01 13.45
N LEU A 92 13.63 -12.72 13.77
CA LEU A 92 12.47 -13.58 13.49
C LEU A 92 11.90 -13.27 12.11
N THR A 93 12.44 -13.94 11.10
CA THR A 93 12.17 -13.62 9.70
C THR A 93 10.89 -14.26 9.15
N GLY A 94 10.18 -15.08 9.93
CA GLY A 94 8.94 -15.74 9.53
C GLY A 94 7.86 -14.75 9.13
N THR A 95 7.69 -13.67 9.88
CA THR A 95 6.79 -12.56 9.52
C THR A 95 7.31 -11.82 8.27
N LYS A 96 6.47 -11.59 7.26
CA LYS A 96 6.90 -11.11 5.93
C LYS A 96 6.49 -9.68 5.62
N LYS A 97 7.39 -8.95 4.93
CA LYS A 97 7.12 -7.61 4.38
C LYS A 97 6.69 -7.70 2.91
N GLY A 98 5.40 -7.86 2.66
CA GLY A 98 4.86 -7.94 1.28
C GLY A 98 4.51 -6.59 0.63
N CYS A 99 4.13 -5.58 1.43
CA CYS A 99 3.68 -4.28 0.90
C CYS A 99 4.14 -3.07 1.73
N ASP A 100 4.27 -3.24 3.06
CA ASP A 100 4.58 -2.20 4.04
C ASP A 100 3.52 -1.09 4.17
N ARG A 101 2.26 -1.39 3.81
CA ARG A 101 1.14 -0.41 3.79
C ARG A 101 -0.21 -1.02 4.22
N GLY A 102 -0.18 -2.15 4.93
CA GLY A 102 -1.38 -2.87 5.39
C GLY A 102 -2.25 -3.51 4.31
N GLN A 103 -1.76 -3.65 3.08
CA GLN A 103 -2.56 -4.10 1.93
C GLN A 103 -2.63 -5.63 1.75
N CYS A 104 -1.66 -6.39 2.28
CA CYS A 104 -1.53 -7.82 1.93
C CYS A 104 -1.65 -8.81 3.09
N GLY A 105 -1.58 -8.37 4.34
CA GLY A 105 -1.63 -9.26 5.52
C GLY A 105 -0.45 -10.23 5.69
N ALA A 106 0.58 -10.20 4.84
CA ALA A 106 1.75 -11.08 4.95
C ALA A 106 2.56 -10.85 6.25
N CYS A 107 2.39 -9.68 6.86
CA CYS A 107 3.00 -9.27 8.11
C CYS A 107 2.12 -9.53 9.36
N THR A 108 1.11 -10.39 9.24
CA THR A 108 0.19 -10.62 10.37
C THR A 108 0.90 -11.34 11.51
N VAL A 109 0.75 -10.80 12.71
CA VAL A 109 1.16 -11.38 14.00
C VAL A 109 0.03 -11.21 15.00
N MET A 110 0.05 -11.91 16.14
CA MET A 110 -0.90 -11.69 17.23
C MET A 110 -0.22 -10.90 18.35
N VAL A 111 -0.76 -9.74 18.71
CA VAL A 111 -0.33 -8.97 19.87
C VAL A 111 -1.38 -9.13 20.96
N SER A 112 -0.98 -9.67 22.11
CA SER A 112 -1.88 -9.97 23.23
C SER A 112 -3.13 -10.76 22.77
N GLY A 113 -2.91 -11.74 21.90
CA GLY A 113 -3.95 -12.60 21.33
C GLY A 113 -4.74 -12.01 20.14
N ARG A 114 -4.54 -10.74 19.79
CA ARG A 114 -5.27 -10.08 18.69
C ARG A 114 -4.40 -9.98 17.44
N ARG A 115 -4.86 -10.46 16.29
CA ARG A 115 -4.11 -10.33 15.03
C ARG A 115 -4.06 -8.88 14.54
N ILE A 116 -2.89 -8.44 14.10
CA ILE A 116 -2.68 -7.11 13.52
C ILE A 116 -1.69 -7.15 12.36
N ASN A 117 -1.73 -6.12 11.50
CA ASN A 117 -0.67 -5.85 10.53
C ASN A 117 0.51 -5.17 11.21
N SER A 118 1.60 -5.91 11.48
CA SER A 118 2.78 -5.38 12.18
C SER A 118 3.51 -4.25 11.43
N CYS A 119 3.27 -4.05 10.13
CA CYS A 119 3.82 -2.91 9.38
C CYS A 119 3.13 -1.57 9.66
N LEU A 120 1.93 -1.58 10.28
CA LEU A 120 1.13 -0.37 10.54
C LEU A 120 1.13 0.03 12.02
N THR A 121 2.10 -0.44 12.79
CA THR A 121 2.30 -0.07 14.20
C THR A 121 3.79 0.02 14.50
N LEU A 122 4.15 0.82 15.49
CA LEU A 122 5.54 1.04 15.90
C LEU A 122 5.90 0.09 17.04
N ALA A 123 7.15 -0.38 17.08
CA ALA A 123 7.62 -1.28 18.14
C ALA A 123 7.47 -0.64 19.53
N VAL A 124 7.76 0.66 19.65
CA VAL A 124 7.63 1.44 20.89
C VAL A 124 6.19 1.53 21.42
N MET A 125 5.18 1.30 20.59
CA MET A 125 3.78 1.28 21.03
C MET A 125 3.38 -0.01 21.75
N HIS A 126 4.23 -1.04 21.65
CA HIS A 126 3.98 -2.37 22.18
C HIS A 126 4.94 -2.74 23.33
N ASP A 127 5.59 -1.74 23.93
CA ASP A 127 6.47 -1.96 25.08
C ASP A 127 5.75 -2.71 26.21
N GLY A 128 6.35 -3.78 26.70
CA GLY A 128 5.80 -4.70 27.68
C GLY A 128 4.76 -5.69 27.14
N GLU A 129 4.32 -5.60 25.89
CA GLU A 129 3.29 -6.49 25.34
C GLU A 129 3.83 -7.83 24.84
N SER A 130 2.91 -8.80 24.72
CA SER A 130 3.20 -10.13 24.17
C SER A 130 2.94 -10.16 22.66
N VAL A 131 3.87 -10.76 21.91
CA VAL A 131 3.76 -10.91 20.46
C VAL A 131 3.97 -12.37 20.09
N THR A 132 3.02 -12.96 19.37
CA THR A 132 3.12 -14.29 18.79
C THR A 132 3.27 -14.19 17.28
N THR A 133 4.39 -14.68 16.76
CA THR A 133 4.69 -14.77 15.32
C THR A 133 4.39 -16.19 14.81
N VAL A 134 4.68 -16.46 13.53
CA VAL A 134 4.50 -17.81 12.96
C VAL A 134 5.40 -18.85 13.64
N GLU A 135 6.61 -18.45 14.03
CA GLU A 135 7.57 -19.28 14.76
C GLU A 135 7.00 -19.73 16.13
N GLY A 136 6.20 -18.87 16.78
CA GLY A 136 5.56 -19.19 18.05
C GLY A 136 4.36 -20.15 17.96
N LEU A 137 3.92 -20.54 16.75
CA LEU A 137 2.83 -21.51 16.60
C LEU A 137 3.29 -22.94 16.91
N ALA A 138 4.57 -23.26 16.70
CA ALA A 138 5.18 -24.54 17.02
C ALA A 138 6.48 -24.30 17.81
N PRO A 139 6.36 -24.00 19.13
CA PRO A 139 7.49 -23.51 19.92
C PRO A 139 8.62 -24.54 20.12
N ASP A 140 8.32 -25.84 20.05
CA ASP A 140 9.32 -26.92 20.13
C ASP A 140 9.93 -27.27 18.75
N GLY A 141 9.36 -26.78 17.66
CA GLY A 141 9.77 -27.11 16.28
C GLY A 141 9.42 -28.53 15.82
N ASP A 142 9.22 -29.46 16.75
CA ASP A 142 8.92 -30.87 16.49
C ASP A 142 7.41 -31.10 16.30
N THR A 143 6.57 -30.35 17.02
CA THR A 143 5.12 -30.53 17.00
C THR A 143 4.44 -29.38 16.27
N LEU A 144 4.04 -29.62 15.02
CA LEU A 144 3.26 -28.64 14.26
C LEU A 144 1.92 -28.34 14.93
N ALA A 145 1.56 -27.05 14.96
CA ALA A 145 0.22 -26.62 15.31
C ALA A 145 -0.82 -27.28 14.38
N PRO A 146 -2.06 -27.53 14.86
CA PRO A 146 -3.13 -28.09 14.02
C PRO A 146 -3.31 -27.33 12.70
N ILE A 147 -3.19 -26.01 12.72
CA ILE A 147 -3.30 -25.18 11.51
C ILE A 147 -2.13 -25.33 10.54
N GLN A 148 -0.90 -25.50 11.05
CA GLN A 148 0.27 -25.75 10.20
C GLN A 148 0.15 -27.12 9.51
N ARG A 149 -0.26 -28.15 10.26
CA ARG A 149 -0.52 -29.48 9.72
C ARG A 149 -1.62 -29.46 8.66
N ALA A 150 -2.75 -28.83 8.95
CA ALA A 150 -3.85 -28.72 7.99
C ALA A 150 -3.43 -27.97 6.72
N PHE A 151 -2.57 -26.96 6.81
CA PHE A 151 -2.05 -26.26 5.64
C PHE A 151 -1.20 -27.17 4.74
N ILE A 152 -0.43 -28.09 5.32
CA ILE A 152 0.35 -29.09 4.58
C ILE A 152 -0.60 -30.12 3.94
N GLU A 153 -1.50 -30.70 4.72
CA GLU A 153 -2.41 -31.76 4.26
C GLU A 153 -3.37 -31.31 3.15
N LYS A 154 -3.74 -30.02 3.15
CA LYS A 154 -4.66 -29.44 2.17
C LYS A 154 -3.96 -28.72 1.03
N ASP A 155 -2.62 -28.72 0.98
CA ASP A 155 -1.85 -27.96 -0.01
C ASP A 155 -2.26 -26.48 -0.02
N ALA A 156 -2.39 -25.89 1.17
CA ALA A 156 -2.92 -24.53 1.39
C ALA A 156 -1.86 -23.43 1.21
N PHE A 157 -0.83 -23.69 0.41
CA PHE A 157 0.20 -22.72 0.04
C PHE A 157 0.90 -23.18 -1.24
N GLN A 158 1.66 -22.27 -1.86
CA GLN A 158 2.53 -22.60 -2.98
C GLN A 158 3.91 -21.96 -2.75
N CYS A 159 4.09 -20.69 -3.14
CA CYS A 159 5.37 -19.99 -2.96
C CYS A 159 5.77 -19.78 -1.48
N GLY A 160 4.84 -20.01 -0.55
CA GLY A 160 5.09 -19.90 0.89
C GLY A 160 5.10 -18.48 1.45
N TYR A 161 5.14 -17.44 0.61
CA TYR A 161 5.40 -16.07 1.09
C TYR A 161 4.26 -15.50 1.94
N CYS A 162 3.00 -15.73 1.58
CA CYS A 162 1.87 -15.28 2.38
C CYS A 162 1.58 -16.21 3.57
N THR A 163 2.11 -17.43 3.56
CA THR A 163 1.74 -18.51 4.50
C THR A 163 1.90 -18.11 5.97
N PRO A 164 2.97 -17.43 6.41
CA PRO A 164 3.07 -16.95 7.79
C PRO A 164 1.88 -16.10 8.25
N GLY A 165 1.51 -15.10 7.44
CA GLY A 165 0.36 -14.25 7.73
C GLY A 165 -0.96 -15.01 7.69
N GLN A 166 -1.10 -15.97 6.77
CA GLN A 166 -2.27 -16.86 6.68
C GLN A 166 -2.41 -17.72 7.94
N LEU A 167 -1.33 -18.33 8.43
CA LEU A 167 -1.33 -19.17 9.62
C LEU A 167 -1.68 -18.38 10.87
N CYS A 168 -1.04 -17.23 11.10
CA CYS A 168 -1.35 -16.37 12.24
C CYS A 168 -2.81 -15.88 12.18
N SER A 169 -3.30 -15.52 10.99
CA SER A 169 -4.68 -15.05 10.82
C SER A 169 -5.71 -16.16 11.03
N ALA A 170 -5.44 -17.36 10.52
CA ALA A 170 -6.27 -18.53 10.72
C ALA A 170 -6.37 -18.94 12.19
N THR A 171 -5.26 -18.91 12.92
CA THR A 171 -5.27 -19.16 14.38
C THR A 171 -6.15 -18.15 15.10
N ALA A 172 -5.94 -16.85 14.84
CA ALA A 172 -6.68 -15.78 15.50
C ALA A 172 -8.17 -15.79 15.14
N LEU A 173 -8.55 -15.98 13.87
CA LEU A 173 -9.96 -15.95 13.48
C LEU A 173 -10.77 -17.10 14.09
N ILE A 174 -10.15 -18.27 14.30
CA ILE A 174 -10.81 -19.40 14.96
C ILE A 174 -11.12 -19.03 16.41
N ALA A 175 -10.20 -18.32 17.08
CA ALA A 175 -10.42 -17.79 18.41
C ALA A 175 -11.50 -16.69 18.43
N GLU A 176 -11.43 -15.71 17.53
CA GLU A 176 -12.43 -14.64 17.34
C GLU A 176 -13.85 -15.24 17.16
N TYR A 177 -13.97 -16.20 16.25
CA TYR A 177 -15.25 -16.89 16.01
C TYR A 177 -15.75 -17.62 17.26
N ARG A 178 -14.88 -18.35 17.98
CA ARG A 178 -15.25 -19.03 19.23
C ARG A 178 -15.67 -18.05 20.33
N ALA A 179 -15.07 -16.87 20.38
CA ALA A 179 -15.43 -15.79 21.29
C ALA A 179 -16.79 -15.14 20.97
N GLY A 180 -17.31 -15.37 19.76
CA GLY A 180 -18.61 -14.85 19.31
C GLY A 180 -18.52 -13.57 18.49
N ASP A 181 -17.32 -13.17 18.05
CA ASP A 181 -17.13 -11.99 17.23
C ASP A 181 -17.85 -12.15 15.89
N ALA A 182 -18.66 -11.17 15.51
CA ALA A 182 -19.33 -11.13 14.20
C ALA A 182 -18.36 -10.69 13.08
N SER A 183 -18.67 -11.07 11.84
CA SER A 183 -18.03 -10.56 10.62
C SER A 183 -19.05 -9.85 9.74
N ALA A 184 -18.61 -9.29 8.60
CA ALA A 184 -19.50 -8.63 7.65
C ALA A 184 -20.56 -9.58 7.03
N VAL A 185 -20.34 -10.89 7.08
CA VAL A 185 -21.27 -11.91 6.55
C VAL A 185 -22.08 -12.62 7.63
N THR A 186 -21.94 -12.22 8.90
CA THR A 186 -22.76 -12.77 9.98
C THR A 186 -24.20 -12.28 9.84
N ALA A 187 -25.14 -13.21 9.63
CA ALA A 187 -26.54 -12.89 9.34
C ALA A 187 -27.27 -12.12 10.46
N ASP A 188 -26.97 -12.44 11.72
CA ASP A 188 -27.49 -11.73 12.89
C ASP A 188 -26.37 -11.54 13.92
N VAL A 189 -25.91 -10.30 14.08
CA VAL A 189 -24.79 -9.95 14.97
C VAL A 189 -25.06 -10.23 16.46
N ARG A 190 -26.30 -10.57 16.83
CA ARG A 190 -26.67 -10.95 18.20
C ARG A 190 -26.38 -12.43 18.50
N PHE A 191 -26.16 -13.24 17.47
CA PHE A 191 -25.97 -14.68 17.63
C PHE A 191 -24.76 -15.17 16.82
N ARG A 192 -23.83 -15.82 17.52
CA ARG A 192 -22.76 -16.58 16.85
C ARG A 192 -23.36 -17.85 16.22
N PRO A 193 -23.14 -18.12 14.92
CA PRO A 193 -23.52 -19.39 14.31
C PRO A 193 -22.96 -20.60 15.06
N ALA A 194 -23.58 -21.77 14.90
CA ALA A 194 -23.05 -22.99 15.49
C ALA A 194 -21.75 -23.43 14.81
N GLN A 195 -21.68 -23.31 13.48
CA GLN A 195 -20.56 -23.74 12.64
C GLN A 195 -19.97 -22.59 11.83
N LEU A 196 -18.64 -22.60 11.71
CA LEU A 196 -17.90 -21.63 10.92
C LEU A 196 -18.06 -22.00 9.44
N SER A 197 -18.85 -21.21 8.70
CA SER A 197 -19.13 -21.45 7.27
C SER A 197 -17.95 -21.03 6.39
N ASP A 198 -17.93 -21.50 5.15
CA ASP A 198 -16.90 -21.10 4.18
C ASP A 198 -16.92 -19.59 3.93
N ASP A 199 -18.09 -18.95 3.90
CA ASP A 199 -18.23 -17.51 3.69
C ASP A 199 -17.69 -16.71 4.87
N GLU A 200 -17.92 -17.17 6.11
CA GLU A 200 -17.30 -16.59 7.30
C GLU A 200 -15.76 -16.72 7.25
N ILE A 201 -15.23 -17.87 6.80
CA ILE A 201 -13.77 -18.05 6.67
C ILE A 201 -13.22 -17.10 5.60
N ARG A 202 -13.87 -17.02 4.42
CA ARG A 202 -13.44 -16.13 3.33
C ARG A 202 -13.41 -14.68 3.78
N GLU A 203 -14.49 -14.21 4.40
CA GLU A 203 -14.59 -12.84 4.92
C GLU A 203 -13.48 -12.57 5.94
N ARG A 204 -13.36 -13.42 6.97
CA ARG A 204 -12.36 -13.23 8.04
C ARG A 204 -10.92 -13.35 7.57
N MET A 205 -10.65 -14.07 6.48
CA MET A 205 -9.32 -14.21 5.87
C MET A 205 -9.04 -13.19 4.76
N SER A 206 -10.01 -12.35 4.39
CA SER A 206 -9.87 -11.44 3.24
C SER A 206 -8.75 -10.40 3.41
N GLY A 207 -8.27 -10.17 4.63
CA GLY A 207 -7.09 -9.34 4.90
C GLY A 207 -5.73 -9.96 4.49
N ASN A 208 -5.68 -11.25 4.11
CA ASN A 208 -4.46 -11.96 3.76
C ASN A 208 -4.45 -12.38 2.29
N ILE A 209 -3.72 -11.63 1.48
CA ILE A 209 -3.67 -11.83 0.02
C ILE A 209 -2.70 -12.96 -0.34
N CYS A 210 -3.15 -13.88 -1.20
CA CYS A 210 -2.37 -14.94 -1.82
C CYS A 210 -2.38 -14.79 -3.34
N ARG A 211 -1.25 -14.38 -3.94
CA ARG A 211 -1.15 -14.21 -5.40
C ARG A 211 -1.13 -15.54 -6.16
N CYS A 212 -0.66 -16.61 -5.52
CA CYS A 212 -0.70 -17.97 -6.06
C CYS A 212 -2.13 -18.52 -6.19
N GLY A 213 -3.10 -17.92 -5.49
CA GLY A 213 -4.50 -18.33 -5.57
C GLY A 213 -4.85 -19.58 -4.76
N ALA A 214 -4.10 -19.91 -3.71
CA ALA A 214 -4.35 -21.09 -2.85
C ALA A 214 -5.60 -20.98 -1.96
N TYR A 215 -6.46 -19.97 -2.15
CA TYR A 215 -7.58 -19.66 -1.27
C TYR A 215 -8.56 -20.82 -1.01
N PRO A 216 -8.98 -21.62 -2.02
CA PRO A 216 -9.87 -22.76 -1.75
C PRO A 216 -9.26 -23.76 -0.75
N ASN A 217 -7.96 -24.03 -0.87
CA ASN A 217 -7.22 -24.94 0.00
C ASN A 217 -7.00 -24.33 1.39
N ILE A 218 -6.75 -23.02 1.47
CA ILE A 218 -6.68 -22.28 2.74
C ILE A 218 -8.01 -22.37 3.48
N VAL A 219 -9.15 -22.15 2.80
CA VAL A 219 -10.48 -22.29 3.41
C VAL A 219 -10.70 -23.72 3.91
N ALA A 220 -10.32 -24.73 3.13
CA ALA A 220 -10.44 -26.13 3.52
C ALA A 220 -9.60 -26.47 4.77
N ALA A 221 -8.38 -25.94 4.88
CA ALA A 221 -7.49 -26.13 6.03
C ALA A 221 -8.04 -25.46 7.30
N VAL A 222 -8.51 -24.21 7.20
CA VAL A 222 -9.12 -23.51 8.34
C VAL A 222 -10.35 -24.26 8.84
N LYS A 223 -11.21 -24.71 7.92
CA LYS A 223 -12.44 -25.43 8.25
C LYS A 223 -12.20 -26.77 8.94
N SER A 224 -11.18 -27.54 8.53
CA SER A 224 -10.86 -28.82 9.17
C SER A 224 -10.45 -28.64 10.62
N VAL A 225 -9.62 -27.63 10.91
CA VAL A 225 -9.19 -27.28 12.28
C VAL A 225 -10.35 -26.75 13.11
N ALA A 226 -11.16 -25.85 12.55
CA ALA A 226 -12.30 -25.27 13.25
C ALA A 226 -13.35 -26.32 13.65
N SER A 227 -13.48 -27.39 12.86
CA SER A 227 -14.42 -28.49 13.10
C SER A 227 -13.87 -29.61 13.99
N GLY A 228 -12.60 -29.56 14.39
CA GLY A 228 -11.94 -30.59 15.21
C GLY A 228 -11.49 -31.84 14.44
N ASN A 229 -11.34 -31.74 13.10
CA ASN A 229 -11.01 -32.85 12.21
C ASN A 229 -9.53 -32.84 11.75
N ALA A 230 -8.61 -32.22 12.51
CA ALA A 230 -7.20 -32.01 12.14
C ALA A 230 -6.24 -32.21 13.32
#